data_AF-A0A258F803-F1
#
_entry.id   AF-A0A258F803-F1
#
_cell.length_a   1.000
_cell.length_b   1.000
_cell.length_c   1.000
_cell.angle_alpha   90.00
_cell.angle_beta   90.00
_cell.angle_gamma   90.00
#
_symmetry.space_group_name_H-M   'P 1'
#
loop_
_entity.id
_entity.type
_entity.pdbx_description
1 polymer ?
#
loop_
_entity_poly.entity_id
_entity_poly.type
_entity_poly.pdbx_seq_one_letter_code
_entity_poly.pdbx_strand_id
1 'polypeptide(L)'
;MPVAVKDLYDMAEDAVAKAEVPAIQKPPALPANRMPVTPAVDLVQPNPKAAAPSEPSRVLPVKAQPPAAEPEKSPVIKKMTELSPEQEEQRLIEEAQSSRFSGRPGPAIAHYQQVLAHHPAFSRVRLQLAELLLQTGKPEDALQVLRAGYAIRPNDDLAIASGRMLAEQGRRDDALDWFVRGRAGLRPADHALMGALLAQAQRFDESVKAYQRALAAEPDRGGWLLGLGVSLESLGRMDEARAVYQKALQQGEFKPEVIEFLRKKTDARGL
;
A
#
# COMPACT_ATOMS: atom_id res chain seq x y z
N MET A 1 26.13 -32.05 6.78
CA MET A 1 24.75 -32.57 6.63
C MET A 1 24.22 -31.99 5.32
N PRO A 2 23.67 -32.79 4.39
CA PRO A 2 23.06 -32.21 3.19
C PRO A 2 21.84 -31.37 3.61
N VAL A 3 21.82 -30.10 3.22
CA VAL A 3 20.66 -29.22 3.40
C VAL A 3 19.50 -29.84 2.60
N ALA A 4 18.37 -30.12 3.25
CA ALA A 4 17.27 -30.78 2.56
C ALA A 4 16.71 -29.85 1.47
N VAL A 5 16.18 -30.40 0.38
CA VAL A 5 15.53 -29.60 -0.67
C VAL A 5 14.41 -28.72 -0.07
N LYS A 6 13.73 -29.21 0.96
CA LYS A 6 12.79 -28.45 1.78
C LYS A 6 13.44 -27.24 2.46
N ASP A 7 14.62 -27.41 3.06
CA ASP A 7 15.35 -26.32 3.70
C ASP A 7 15.81 -25.28 2.67
N LEU A 8 16.14 -25.69 1.44
CA LEU A 8 16.44 -24.76 0.34
C LEU A 8 15.20 -23.99 -0.14
N TYR A 9 14.03 -24.63 -0.14
CA TYR A 9 12.76 -23.96 -0.38
C TYR A 9 12.42 -22.98 0.73
N ASP A 10 12.61 -23.36 1.99
CA ASP A 10 12.38 -22.49 3.14
C ASP A 10 13.40 -21.33 3.15
N MET A 11 14.63 -21.54 2.65
CA MET A 11 15.62 -20.47 2.46
C MET A 11 15.32 -19.57 1.27
N ALA A 12 14.79 -20.10 0.17
CA ALA A 12 14.32 -19.31 -0.96
C ALA A 12 13.06 -18.52 -0.60
N GLU A 13 12.15 -19.11 0.17
CA GLU A 13 10.97 -18.46 0.75
C GLU A 13 11.37 -17.39 1.75
N ASP A 14 12.32 -17.65 2.65
CA ASP A 14 12.86 -16.67 3.59
C ASP A 14 13.60 -15.54 2.85
N ALA A 15 14.31 -15.84 1.76
CA ALA A 15 14.92 -14.84 0.89
C ALA A 15 13.88 -14.02 0.10
N VAL A 16 12.77 -14.63 -0.33
CA VAL A 16 11.65 -13.95 -1.01
C VAL A 16 10.85 -13.09 -0.02
N ALA A 17 10.57 -13.60 1.18
CA ALA A 17 9.83 -12.93 2.25
C ALA A 17 10.65 -11.78 2.87
N LYS A 18 11.96 -11.95 3.08
CA LYS A 18 12.84 -10.89 3.57
C LYS A 18 13.18 -9.83 2.53
N ALA A 19 13.15 -10.19 1.24
CA ALA A 19 13.41 -9.24 0.17
C ALA A 19 12.24 -8.27 -0.12
N GLU A 20 11.12 -8.39 0.61
CA GLU A 20 9.88 -7.65 0.35
C GLU A 20 9.20 -6.99 1.55
N VAL A 21 9.83 -6.97 2.73
CA VAL A 21 9.55 -5.89 3.67
C VAL A 21 10.46 -4.75 3.28
N PRO A 22 10.01 -3.69 2.57
CA PRO A 22 10.78 -2.47 2.59
C PRO A 22 10.90 -2.11 4.07
N ALA A 23 12.11 -2.19 4.62
CA ALA A 23 12.44 -1.42 5.79
C ALA A 23 12.05 0.00 5.42
N ILE A 24 10.99 0.51 6.06
CA ILE A 24 10.57 1.90 5.90
C ILE A 24 11.79 2.69 6.34
N GLN A 25 12.57 3.19 5.37
CA GLN A 25 13.50 4.26 5.65
C GLN A 25 12.63 5.37 6.22
N LYS A 26 12.91 5.69 7.48
CA LYS A 26 12.28 6.78 8.21
C LYS A 26 12.27 8.00 7.27
N PRO A 27 11.10 8.51 6.82
CA PRO A 27 11.10 9.70 5.99
C PRO A 27 11.83 10.81 6.75
N PRO A 28 12.70 11.59 6.09
CA PRO A 28 13.37 12.69 6.76
C PRO A 28 12.30 13.59 7.36
N ALA A 29 12.48 13.94 8.63
CA ALA A 29 11.58 14.84 9.33
C ALA A 29 11.46 16.13 8.52
N LEU A 30 10.27 16.38 7.96
CA LEU A 30 9.96 17.67 7.35
C LEU A 30 10.13 18.74 8.43
N PRO A 31 10.94 19.80 8.19
CA PRO A 31 11.13 20.84 9.18
C PRO A 31 9.80 21.55 9.41
N ALA A 32 9.44 21.70 10.68
CA ALA A 32 8.25 22.41 11.13
C ALA A 32 8.37 23.90 10.78
N ASN A 33 7.97 24.28 9.57
CA ASN A 33 7.90 25.68 9.19
C ASN A 33 6.55 26.24 9.64
N ARG A 34 6.57 26.89 10.79
CA ARG A 34 5.50 27.77 11.27
C ARG A 34 5.32 28.90 10.26
N MET A 35 4.17 28.98 9.60
CA MET A 35 3.78 30.22 8.91
C MET A 35 3.31 31.23 9.96
N PRO A 36 3.88 32.45 10.02
CA PRO A 36 3.29 33.54 10.77
C PRO A 36 2.18 34.18 9.92
N VAL A 37 1.02 34.37 10.54
CA VAL A 37 -0.05 35.26 10.09
C VAL A 37 0.23 36.67 10.58
N THR A 38 0.22 37.67 9.69
CA THR A 38 -0.07 39.09 10.00
C THR A 38 -0.37 39.90 8.72
N PRO A 39 -0.99 41.10 8.81
CA PRO A 39 -2.14 41.47 7.97
C PRO A 39 -1.98 42.72 7.08
N ALA A 40 -3.01 42.93 6.23
CA ALA A 40 -3.58 44.17 5.65
C ALA A 40 -2.67 45.35 5.25
N VAL A 41 -2.76 45.78 3.97
CA VAL A 41 -2.67 47.18 3.55
C VAL A 41 -3.62 47.45 2.37
N ASP A 42 -4.57 48.35 2.60
CA ASP A 42 -5.42 49.07 1.64
C ASP A 42 -4.57 50.11 0.88
N LEU A 43 -4.85 50.40 -0.40
CA LEU A 43 -4.70 51.73 -1.01
C LEU A 43 -5.18 51.75 -2.47
N VAL A 44 -5.76 52.89 -2.82
CA VAL A 44 -6.75 53.18 -3.85
C VAL A 44 -6.15 54.00 -5.01
N GLN A 45 -6.45 53.57 -6.26
CA GLN A 45 -6.67 54.33 -7.53
C GLN A 45 -5.52 55.21 -8.13
N PRO A 46 -5.54 55.63 -9.44
CA PRO A 46 -6.73 56.03 -10.23
C PRO A 46 -6.81 55.72 -11.74
N ASN A 47 -8.04 55.89 -12.25
CA ASN A 47 -8.48 56.00 -13.65
C ASN A 47 -8.02 57.34 -14.28
N PRO A 48 -8.08 57.60 -15.62
CA PRO A 48 -9.31 58.21 -16.19
C PRO A 48 -9.57 58.06 -17.71
N LYS A 49 -10.77 58.57 -18.12
CA LYS A 49 -11.25 59.08 -19.44
C LYS A 49 -12.07 58.10 -20.30
N ALA A 50 -13.18 58.49 -20.94
CA ALA A 50 -13.92 59.75 -21.04
C ALA A 50 -15.29 59.51 -21.72
N ALA A 51 -16.27 60.39 -21.40
CA ALA A 51 -17.37 60.95 -22.22
C ALA A 51 -18.39 60.01 -22.91
N ALA A 52 -19.68 60.31 -23.14
CA ALA A 52 -20.74 61.25 -22.71
C ALA A 52 -21.98 60.85 -23.60
N PRO A 53 -23.10 61.62 -23.68
CA PRO A 53 -24.22 61.69 -22.75
C PRO A 53 -25.60 61.41 -23.43
N SER A 54 -26.66 61.17 -22.65
CA SER A 54 -28.04 61.54 -23.03
C SER A 54 -28.98 61.54 -21.82
N GLU A 55 -29.42 62.75 -21.45
CA GLU A 55 -30.52 63.15 -20.56
C GLU A 55 -31.90 63.00 -21.24
N PRO A 56 -33.07 63.36 -20.63
CA PRO A 56 -33.55 63.15 -19.27
C PRO A 56 -35.06 62.75 -19.20
N SER A 57 -35.56 62.60 -17.96
CA SER A 57 -36.93 62.89 -17.50
C SER A 57 -38.05 61.87 -17.72
N ARG A 58 -38.55 61.29 -16.61
CA ARG A 58 -39.84 61.73 -16.03
C ARG A 58 -40.00 61.26 -14.57
N VAL A 59 -40.07 62.24 -13.68
CA VAL A 59 -40.43 62.10 -12.26
C VAL A 59 -41.94 62.31 -12.16
N LEU A 60 -42.65 61.55 -11.30
CA LEU A 60 -43.76 62.05 -10.48
C LEU A 60 -43.89 61.17 -9.20
N PRO A 61 -44.46 61.72 -8.11
CA PRO A 61 -44.02 61.44 -6.73
C PRO A 61 -45.08 60.72 -5.89
N VAL A 62 -44.77 60.40 -4.62
CA VAL A 62 -45.47 60.90 -3.41
C VAL A 62 -45.29 59.96 -2.20
N LYS A 63 -44.71 60.57 -1.12
CA LYS A 63 -44.85 60.35 0.34
C LYS A 63 -44.64 58.94 0.92
N ALA A 64 -44.17 58.73 2.15
CA ALA A 64 -43.45 59.47 3.18
C ALA A 64 -43.27 58.44 4.32
N GLN A 65 -42.05 58.16 4.76
CA GLN A 65 -41.76 57.56 6.08
C GLN A 65 -41.84 58.66 7.15
N PRO A 66 -42.08 58.40 8.46
CA PRO A 66 -41.13 57.68 9.34
C PRO A 66 -41.80 57.02 10.61
N PRO A 67 -41.12 56.60 11.71
CA PRO A 67 -39.68 56.45 11.98
C PRO A 67 -39.25 55.06 12.52
N ALA A 68 -37.92 54.96 12.65
CA ALA A 68 -37.06 53.96 13.27
C ALA A 68 -37.61 53.11 14.44
N ALA A 69 -37.35 51.81 14.36
CA ALA A 69 -37.03 50.96 15.51
C ALA A 69 -35.61 50.40 15.31
N GLU A 70 -34.84 50.45 16.39
CA GLU A 70 -33.43 50.03 16.50
C GLU A 70 -33.20 48.55 16.13
N PRO A 71 -31.96 48.18 15.76
CA PRO A 71 -31.67 46.88 15.19
C PRO A 71 -31.70 45.80 16.28
N GLU A 72 -32.71 44.93 16.24
CA GLU A 72 -32.64 43.68 16.96
C GLU A 72 -31.48 42.86 16.39
N LYS A 73 -30.51 42.62 17.28
CA LYS A 73 -29.30 41.86 17.03
C LYS A 73 -29.69 40.50 16.46
N SER A 74 -29.39 40.30 15.18
CA SER A 74 -29.30 38.96 14.60
C SER A 74 -28.47 38.09 15.55
N PRO A 75 -28.96 36.93 16.00
CA PRO A 75 -28.13 36.05 16.79
C PRO A 75 -26.94 35.66 15.92
N VAL A 76 -25.75 36.05 16.36
CA VAL A 76 -24.50 35.53 15.84
C VAL A 76 -24.55 34.03 16.13
N ILE A 77 -25.04 33.26 15.15
CA ILE A 77 -24.82 31.82 15.13
C ILE A 77 -23.29 31.71 15.04
N LYS A 78 -22.66 31.44 16.19
CA LYS A 78 -21.33 30.84 16.20
C LYS A 78 -21.48 29.60 15.33
N LYS A 79 -21.05 29.66 14.06
CA LYS A 79 -20.64 28.47 13.33
C LYS A 79 -19.52 27.90 14.19
N MET A 80 -19.87 27.06 15.17
CA MET A 80 -19.04 25.93 15.53
C MET A 80 -18.67 25.34 14.18
N THR A 81 -17.40 25.44 13.84
CA THR A 81 -16.84 24.89 12.62
C THR A 81 -16.99 23.39 12.70
N GLU A 82 -18.20 22.90 12.45
CA GLU A 82 -18.49 21.52 12.11
C GLU A 82 -17.66 21.24 10.87
N LEU A 83 -16.60 20.45 11.06
CA LEU A 83 -15.77 19.98 9.97
C LEU A 83 -16.68 19.24 8.99
N SER A 84 -16.46 19.44 7.69
CA SER A 84 -17.09 18.59 6.68
C SER A 84 -16.79 17.11 7.01
N PRO A 85 -17.69 16.16 6.71
CA PRO A 85 -17.40 14.73 6.87
C PRO A 85 -16.05 14.30 6.27
N GLU A 86 -15.66 14.88 5.14
CA GLU A 86 -14.34 14.65 4.50
C GLU A 86 -13.17 15.21 5.32
N GLN A 87 -13.36 16.34 5.98
CA GLN A 87 -12.33 16.96 6.83
C GLN A 87 -12.18 16.20 8.14
N GLU A 88 -13.29 15.69 8.69
CA GLU A 88 -13.27 14.83 9.87
C GLU A 88 -12.58 13.49 9.58
N GLU A 89 -12.89 12.87 8.43
CA GLU A 89 -12.20 11.68 7.93
C GLU A 89 -10.69 11.92 7.80
N GLN A 90 -10.28 12.98 7.11
CA GLN A 90 -8.87 13.29 6.90
C GLN A 90 -8.15 13.52 8.23
N ARG A 91 -8.78 14.23 9.16
CA ARG A 91 -8.25 14.44 10.51
C ARG A 91 -8.05 13.11 11.24
N LEU A 92 -9.04 12.21 11.22
CA LEU A 92 -8.93 10.91 11.88
C LEU A 92 -7.79 10.06 11.28
N ILE A 93 -7.61 10.10 9.97
CA ILE A 93 -6.49 9.41 9.29
C ILE A 93 -5.14 9.99 9.74
N GLU A 94 -5.01 11.31 9.80
CA GLU A 94 -3.78 11.97 10.24
C GLU A 94 -3.46 11.67 11.72
N GLU A 95 -4.47 11.70 12.59
CA GLU A 95 -4.33 11.35 14.01
C GLU A 95 -3.97 9.86 14.19
N ALA A 96 -4.53 8.98 13.36
CA ALA A 96 -4.17 7.56 13.35
C ALA A 96 -2.70 7.36 12.97
N GLN A 97 -2.25 8.03 11.91
CA GLN A 97 -0.86 7.98 11.44
C GLN A 97 0.09 8.54 12.50
N SER A 98 -0.21 9.71 13.07
CA SER A 98 0.57 10.33 14.14
C SER A 98 0.68 9.41 15.37
N SER A 99 -0.43 8.79 15.77
CA SER A 99 -0.46 7.83 16.89
C SER A 99 0.39 6.59 16.61
N ARG A 100 0.33 6.07 15.38
CA ARG A 100 1.16 4.94 14.90
C ARG A 100 2.65 5.27 14.99
N PHE A 101 3.08 6.42 14.46
CA PHE A 101 4.48 6.84 14.52
C PHE A 101 4.96 7.18 15.94
N SER A 102 4.03 7.55 16.83
CA SER A 102 4.31 7.77 18.25
C SER A 102 4.39 6.46 19.07
N GLY A 103 4.33 5.29 18.44
CA GLY A 103 4.35 4.00 19.15
C GLY A 103 3.09 3.70 19.96
N ARG A 104 1.97 4.36 19.64
CA ARG A 104 0.67 4.18 20.30
C ARG A 104 -0.31 3.51 19.33
N PRO A 105 -0.22 2.17 19.14
CA PRO A 105 -1.04 1.48 18.15
C PRO A 105 -2.54 1.44 18.52
N GLY A 106 -2.88 1.46 19.82
CA GLY A 106 -4.28 1.43 20.27
C GLY A 106 -5.12 2.61 19.75
N PRO A 107 -4.73 3.87 20.01
CA PRO A 107 -5.41 5.03 19.45
C PRO A 107 -5.44 5.04 17.92
N ALA A 108 -4.36 4.61 17.28
CA ALA A 108 -4.31 4.53 15.82
C ALA A 108 -5.33 3.54 15.24
N ILE A 109 -5.46 2.36 15.84
CA ILE A 109 -6.48 1.36 15.49
C ILE A 109 -7.88 1.95 15.66
N ALA A 110 -8.15 2.62 16.79
CA ALA A 110 -9.46 3.21 17.08
C ALA A 110 -9.87 4.26 16.03
N HIS A 111 -8.95 5.17 15.66
CA HIS A 111 -9.22 6.18 14.63
C HIS A 111 -9.47 5.55 13.25
N TYR A 112 -8.68 4.53 12.85
CA TYR A 112 -8.95 3.83 11.59
C TYR A 112 -10.30 3.10 11.61
N GLN A 113 -10.67 2.48 12.73
CA GLN A 113 -11.98 1.84 12.88
C GLN A 113 -13.13 2.86 12.79
N GLN A 114 -12.96 4.05 13.36
CA GLN A 114 -13.95 5.12 13.26
C GLN A 114 -14.13 5.57 11.81
N VAL A 115 -13.05 5.76 11.05
CA VAL A 115 -13.13 6.08 9.62
C VAL A 115 -13.91 5.00 8.86
N LEU A 116 -13.63 3.72 9.14
CA LEU A 116 -14.31 2.59 8.48
C LEU A 116 -15.77 2.42 8.90
N ALA A 117 -16.20 2.95 10.05
CA ALA A 117 -17.60 2.97 10.46
C ALA A 117 -18.43 3.90 9.55
N HIS A 118 -17.84 5.00 9.08
CA HIS A 118 -18.48 5.94 8.16
C HIS A 118 -18.26 5.55 6.68
N HIS A 119 -17.07 5.05 6.35
CA HIS A 119 -16.65 4.70 4.98
C HIS A 119 -16.16 3.25 4.90
N PRO A 120 -17.06 2.27 4.96
CA PRO A 120 -16.68 0.86 5.10
C PRO A 120 -15.96 0.28 3.88
N ALA A 121 -16.05 0.92 2.71
CA ALA A 121 -15.39 0.50 1.48
C ALA A 121 -14.00 1.13 1.25
N PHE A 122 -13.43 1.84 2.23
CA PHE A 122 -12.18 2.56 2.06
C PHE A 122 -10.95 1.64 2.14
N SER A 123 -10.54 1.08 1.00
CA SER A 123 -9.47 0.09 0.91
C SER A 123 -8.15 0.56 1.50
N ARG A 124 -7.76 1.84 1.28
CA ARG A 124 -6.50 2.39 1.81
C ARG A 124 -6.43 2.31 3.33
N VAL A 125 -7.51 2.68 4.02
CA VAL A 125 -7.57 2.65 5.49
C VAL A 125 -7.58 1.22 6.01
N ARG A 126 -8.26 0.29 5.30
CA ARG A 126 -8.23 -1.13 5.65
C ARG A 126 -6.83 -1.73 5.54
N LEU A 127 -6.07 -1.38 4.50
CA LEU A 127 -4.67 -1.79 4.35
C LEU A 127 -3.81 -1.27 5.50
N GLN A 128 -3.94 0.01 5.85
CA GLN A 128 -3.19 0.61 6.97
C GLN A 128 -3.55 0.00 8.33
N LEU A 129 -4.83 -0.28 8.55
CA LEU A 129 -5.30 -0.96 9.76
C LEU A 129 -4.80 -2.40 9.84
N ALA A 130 -4.88 -3.15 8.75
CA ALA A 130 -4.41 -4.54 8.71
C ALA A 130 -2.90 -4.64 8.92
N GLU A 131 -2.11 -3.75 8.31
CA GLU A 131 -0.67 -3.67 8.54
C GLU A 131 -0.34 -3.36 10.02
N LEU A 132 -1.06 -2.42 10.63
CA LEU A 132 -0.88 -2.09 12.04
C LEU A 132 -1.25 -3.27 12.95
N LEU A 133 -2.33 -4.00 12.62
CA LEU A 133 -2.74 -5.20 13.35
C LEU A 133 -1.67 -6.29 13.28
N LEU A 134 -1.06 -6.54 12.12
CA LEU A 134 0.09 -7.44 12.00
C LEU A 134 1.26 -7.02 12.89
N GLN A 135 1.64 -5.74 12.87
CA GLN A 135 2.73 -5.20 13.70
C GLN A 135 2.45 -5.36 15.20
N THR A 136 1.18 -5.43 15.60
CA THR A 136 0.77 -5.68 16.99
C THR A 136 0.51 -7.15 17.32
N GLY A 137 0.86 -8.08 16.43
CA GLY A 137 0.69 -9.52 16.65
C GLY A 137 -0.76 -10.01 16.54
N LYS A 138 -1.59 -9.33 15.76
CA LYS A 138 -3.02 -9.67 15.53
C LYS A 138 -3.31 -10.04 14.07
N PRO A 139 -2.73 -11.13 13.56
CA PRO A 139 -2.79 -11.46 12.14
C PRO A 139 -4.19 -11.89 11.65
N GLU A 140 -5.00 -12.52 12.51
CA GLU A 140 -6.36 -12.92 12.14
C GLU A 140 -7.31 -11.71 12.06
N ASP A 141 -7.18 -10.75 12.98
CA ASP A 141 -7.92 -9.48 12.91
C ASP A 141 -7.57 -8.72 11.63
N ALA A 142 -6.29 -8.71 11.24
CA ALA A 142 -5.81 -8.09 10.01
C ALA A 142 -6.47 -8.73 8.78
N LEU A 143 -6.46 -10.06 8.69
CA LEU A 143 -7.14 -10.80 7.62
C LEU A 143 -8.63 -10.52 7.57
N GLN A 144 -9.31 -10.47 8.73
CA GLN A 144 -10.74 -10.16 8.79
C GLN A 144 -11.05 -8.76 8.23
N VAL A 145 -10.23 -7.75 8.58
CA VAL A 145 -10.36 -6.38 8.06
C VAL A 145 -10.24 -6.34 6.55
N LEU A 146 -9.26 -7.04 5.96
CA LEU A 146 -9.07 -7.08 4.51
C LEU A 146 -10.22 -7.82 3.80
N ARG A 147 -10.61 -8.99 4.31
CA ARG A 147 -11.70 -9.81 3.76
C ARG A 147 -13.03 -9.08 3.78
N ALA A 148 -13.35 -8.40 4.88
CA ALA A 148 -14.54 -7.57 4.99
C ALA A 148 -14.54 -6.43 3.95
N GLY A 149 -13.38 -5.80 3.72
CA GLY A 149 -13.24 -4.78 2.68
C GLY A 149 -13.47 -5.34 1.28
N TYR A 150 -12.83 -6.45 0.97
CA TYR A 150 -12.97 -7.12 -0.33
C TYR A 150 -14.42 -7.56 -0.59
N ALA A 151 -15.13 -8.04 0.44
CA ALA A 151 -16.53 -8.42 0.34
C ALA A 151 -17.46 -7.24 0.03
N ILE A 152 -17.13 -6.04 0.50
CA ILE A 152 -17.89 -4.81 0.20
C ILE A 152 -17.56 -4.32 -1.21
N ARG A 153 -16.27 -4.27 -1.55
CA ARG A 153 -15.79 -3.85 -2.85
C ARG A 153 -14.53 -4.65 -3.22
N PRO A 154 -14.62 -5.57 -4.19
CA PRO A 154 -13.45 -6.28 -4.70
C PRO A 154 -12.39 -5.30 -5.17
N ASN A 155 -11.15 -5.54 -4.72
CA ASN A 155 -10.02 -4.67 -4.98
C ASN A 155 -8.74 -5.52 -4.93
N ASP A 156 -7.86 -5.32 -5.91
CA ASP A 156 -6.64 -6.12 -6.04
C ASP A 156 -5.72 -5.95 -4.84
N ASP A 157 -5.52 -4.73 -4.34
CA ASP A 157 -4.61 -4.48 -3.22
C ASP A 157 -5.06 -5.23 -1.95
N LEU A 158 -6.37 -5.22 -1.66
CA LEU A 158 -6.93 -5.98 -0.53
C LEU A 158 -6.74 -7.49 -0.71
N ALA A 159 -6.89 -7.97 -1.95
CA ALA A 159 -6.72 -9.39 -2.25
C ALA A 159 -5.25 -9.84 -2.13
N ILE A 160 -4.33 -9.05 -2.70
CA ILE A 160 -2.89 -9.30 -2.64
C ILE A 160 -2.39 -9.25 -1.21
N ALA A 161 -2.81 -8.24 -0.42
CA ALA A 161 -2.45 -8.15 0.99
C ALA A 161 -2.97 -9.36 1.79
N SER A 162 -4.18 -9.84 1.49
CA SER A 162 -4.73 -11.06 2.10
C SER A 162 -3.89 -12.29 1.73
N GLY A 163 -3.52 -12.42 0.45
CA GLY A 163 -2.68 -13.51 -0.04
C GLY A 163 -1.32 -13.56 0.66
N ARG A 164 -0.64 -12.41 0.81
CA ARG A 164 0.63 -12.30 1.53
C ARG A 164 0.52 -12.71 2.99
N MET A 165 -0.49 -12.20 3.70
CA MET A 165 -0.72 -12.55 5.10
C MET A 165 -0.98 -14.04 5.30
N LEU A 166 -1.72 -14.67 4.39
CA LEU A 166 -1.97 -16.11 4.43
C LEU A 166 -0.71 -16.91 4.11
N ALA A 167 0.13 -16.43 3.19
CA ALA A 167 1.42 -17.04 2.88
C ALA A 167 2.35 -17.03 4.11
N GLU A 168 2.47 -15.89 4.80
CA GLU A 168 3.25 -15.76 6.04
C GLU A 168 2.76 -16.71 7.16
N GLN A 169 1.48 -17.06 7.17
CA GLN A 169 0.89 -18.03 8.11
C GLN A 169 1.03 -19.49 7.65
N GLY A 170 1.66 -19.75 6.50
CA GLY A 170 1.75 -21.09 5.90
C GLY A 170 0.43 -21.62 5.35
N ARG A 171 -0.60 -20.78 5.22
CA ARG A 171 -1.91 -21.14 4.63
C ARG A 171 -1.84 -21.04 3.11
N ARG A 172 -1.04 -21.92 2.52
CA ARG A 172 -0.59 -21.85 1.12
C ARG A 172 -1.74 -21.82 0.11
N ASP A 173 -2.69 -22.74 0.22
CA ASP A 173 -3.79 -22.85 -0.74
C ASP A 173 -4.70 -21.60 -0.69
N ASP A 174 -5.05 -21.15 0.52
CA ASP A 174 -5.80 -19.92 0.71
C ASP A 174 -5.05 -18.71 0.11
N ALA A 175 -3.72 -18.64 0.30
CA ALA A 175 -2.90 -17.56 -0.24
C ALA A 175 -2.95 -17.51 -1.77
N LEU A 176 -2.80 -18.67 -2.42
CA LEU A 176 -2.87 -18.79 -3.88
C LEU A 176 -4.25 -18.35 -4.41
N ASP A 177 -5.34 -18.75 -3.75
CA ASP A 177 -6.69 -18.32 -4.11
C ASP A 177 -6.85 -16.79 -4.04
N TRP A 178 -6.25 -16.15 -3.02
CA TRP A 178 -6.27 -14.71 -2.88
C TRP A 178 -5.42 -13.98 -3.92
N PHE A 179 -4.26 -14.54 -4.30
CA PHE A 179 -3.49 -13.98 -5.42
C PHE A 179 -4.21 -14.08 -6.76
N VAL A 180 -4.98 -15.14 -7.00
CA VAL A 180 -5.84 -15.25 -8.19
C VAL A 180 -6.89 -14.14 -8.22
N ARG A 181 -7.47 -13.81 -7.07
CA ARG A 181 -8.45 -12.71 -6.93
C ARG A 181 -7.86 -11.33 -7.18
N GLY A 182 -6.59 -11.12 -6.83
CA GLY A 182 -5.86 -9.86 -7.02
C GLY A 182 -4.97 -9.82 -8.26
N ARG A 183 -5.18 -10.74 -9.22
CA ARG A 183 -4.22 -11.03 -10.30
C ARG A 183 -3.81 -9.81 -11.12
N ALA A 184 -4.70 -8.84 -11.31
CA ALA A 184 -4.42 -7.66 -12.14
C ALA A 184 -3.46 -6.66 -11.46
N GLY A 185 -3.30 -6.72 -10.13
CA GLY A 185 -2.39 -5.86 -9.38
C GLY A 185 -1.10 -6.53 -8.91
N LEU A 186 -0.85 -7.79 -9.28
CA LEU A 186 0.33 -8.53 -8.81
C LEU A 186 1.62 -7.86 -9.27
N ARG A 187 2.55 -7.69 -8.33
CA ARG A 187 3.90 -7.17 -8.59
C ARG A 187 4.86 -8.34 -8.88
N PRO A 188 6.07 -8.09 -9.42
CA PRO A 188 7.04 -9.16 -9.70
C PRO A 188 7.33 -10.01 -8.46
N ALA A 189 7.51 -9.30 -7.37
CA ALA A 189 7.46 -9.73 -5.99
C ALA A 189 6.39 -10.80 -5.65
N ASP A 190 5.12 -10.47 -5.89
CA ASP A 190 3.98 -11.36 -5.64
C ASP A 190 4.04 -12.61 -6.51
N HIS A 191 4.48 -12.47 -7.77
CA HIS A 191 4.68 -13.62 -8.65
C HIS A 191 5.78 -14.56 -8.14
N ALA A 192 6.87 -14.04 -7.57
CA ALA A 192 7.90 -14.88 -6.99
C ALA A 192 7.40 -15.62 -5.74
N LEU A 193 6.63 -14.95 -4.87
CA LEU A 193 6.00 -15.58 -3.71
C LEU A 193 5.00 -16.67 -4.14
N MET A 194 4.15 -16.41 -5.14
CA MET A 194 3.30 -17.44 -5.73
C MET A 194 4.12 -18.63 -6.25
N GLY A 195 5.25 -18.38 -6.92
CA GLY A 195 6.16 -19.42 -7.39
C GLY A 195 6.64 -20.32 -6.26
N ALA A 196 7.09 -19.73 -5.15
CA ALA A 196 7.52 -20.47 -3.96
C ALA A 196 6.41 -21.36 -3.39
N LEU A 197 5.21 -20.80 -3.21
CA LEU A 197 4.04 -21.52 -2.68
C LEU A 197 3.62 -22.68 -3.62
N LEU A 198 3.63 -22.44 -4.94
CA LEU A 198 3.30 -23.46 -5.94
C LEU A 198 4.34 -24.59 -5.96
N ALA A 199 5.62 -24.27 -5.81
CA ALA A 199 6.67 -25.29 -5.74
C ALA A 199 6.56 -26.14 -4.47
N GLN A 200 6.24 -25.53 -3.32
CA GLN A 200 5.94 -26.26 -2.09
C GLN A 200 4.72 -27.18 -2.24
N ALA A 201 3.71 -26.76 -3.01
CA ALA A 201 2.57 -27.58 -3.40
C ALA A 201 2.87 -28.60 -4.53
N GLN A 202 4.15 -28.74 -4.94
CA GLN A 202 4.59 -29.62 -6.05
C GLN A 202 3.96 -29.29 -7.42
N ARG A 203 3.40 -28.08 -7.57
CA ARG A 203 2.82 -27.56 -8.82
C ARG A 203 3.90 -26.86 -9.65
N PHE A 204 4.92 -27.62 -10.02
CA PHE A 204 6.16 -27.07 -10.56
C PHE A 204 6.01 -26.34 -11.90
N ASP A 205 5.13 -26.81 -12.80
CA ASP A 205 4.85 -26.11 -14.07
C ASP A 205 4.29 -24.71 -13.85
N GLU A 206 3.44 -24.54 -12.84
CA GLU A 206 2.86 -23.24 -12.48
C GLU A 206 3.88 -22.37 -11.75
N SER A 207 4.70 -22.98 -10.89
CA SER A 207 5.82 -22.31 -10.22
C SER A 207 6.78 -21.69 -11.23
N VAL A 208 7.21 -22.45 -12.25
CA VAL A 208 8.09 -21.97 -13.32
C VAL A 208 7.49 -20.73 -13.99
N LYS A 209 6.20 -20.78 -14.35
CA LYS A 209 5.51 -19.64 -14.99
C LYS A 209 5.43 -18.42 -14.06
N ALA A 210 5.26 -18.63 -12.75
CA ALA A 210 5.21 -17.56 -11.77
C ALA A 210 6.58 -16.88 -11.61
N TYR A 211 7.64 -17.66 -11.41
CA TYR A 211 9.01 -17.11 -11.35
C TYR A 211 9.44 -16.44 -12.65
N GLN A 212 9.09 -16.99 -13.82
CA GLN A 212 9.37 -16.35 -15.11
C GLN A 212 8.69 -14.99 -15.24
N ARG A 213 7.46 -14.81 -14.74
CA ARG A 213 6.79 -13.50 -14.71
C ARG A 213 7.52 -12.51 -13.80
N ALA A 214 7.97 -12.96 -12.62
CA ALA A 214 8.75 -12.14 -11.71
C ALA A 214 10.08 -11.69 -12.35
N LEU A 215 10.82 -12.64 -12.92
CA LEU A 215 12.12 -12.43 -13.54
C LEU A 215 12.06 -11.67 -14.88
N ALA A 216 10.91 -11.63 -15.55
CA ALA A 216 10.74 -10.78 -16.73
C ALA A 216 10.81 -9.28 -16.39
N ALA A 217 10.39 -8.90 -15.18
CA ALA A 217 10.48 -7.53 -14.69
C ALA A 217 11.80 -7.24 -13.97
N GLU A 218 12.29 -8.18 -13.16
CA GLU A 218 13.55 -8.05 -12.43
C GLU A 218 14.45 -9.29 -12.67
N PRO A 219 15.26 -9.28 -13.75
CA PRO A 219 15.98 -10.48 -14.20
C PRO A 219 17.07 -10.99 -13.27
N ASP A 220 17.56 -10.15 -12.37
CA ASP A 220 18.80 -10.37 -11.60
C ASP A 220 18.53 -10.65 -10.12
N ARG A 221 17.33 -11.15 -9.82
CA ARG A 221 16.92 -11.53 -8.47
C ARG A 221 17.39 -12.95 -8.18
N GLY A 222 18.59 -13.09 -7.59
CA GLY A 222 19.23 -14.38 -7.30
C GLY A 222 18.32 -15.39 -6.58
N GLY A 223 17.57 -14.96 -5.56
CA GLY A 223 16.62 -15.84 -4.85
C GLY A 223 15.49 -16.35 -5.74
N TRP A 224 15.00 -15.54 -6.68
CA TRP A 224 13.94 -15.94 -7.62
C TRP A 224 14.50 -16.88 -8.70
N LEU A 225 15.73 -16.64 -9.15
CA LEU A 225 16.45 -17.56 -10.04
C LEU A 225 16.67 -18.93 -9.37
N LEU A 226 17.07 -18.95 -8.10
CA LEU A 226 17.19 -20.20 -7.34
C LEU A 226 15.85 -20.96 -7.33
N GLY A 227 14.73 -20.31 -6.97
CA GLY A 227 13.41 -20.94 -6.97
C GLY A 227 12.97 -21.46 -8.35
N LEU A 228 13.28 -20.72 -9.41
CA LEU A 228 13.05 -21.17 -10.79
C LEU A 228 13.89 -22.43 -11.11
N GLY A 229 15.17 -22.44 -10.76
CA GLY A 229 16.06 -23.57 -10.98
C GLY A 229 15.57 -24.85 -10.29
N VAL A 230 15.14 -24.76 -9.02
CA VAL A 230 14.60 -25.92 -8.28
C VAL A 230 13.30 -26.41 -8.91
N SER A 231 12.45 -25.50 -9.38
CA SER A 231 11.19 -25.87 -10.04
C SER A 231 11.43 -26.56 -11.39
N LEU A 232 12.40 -26.08 -12.18
CA LEU A 232 12.80 -26.71 -13.45
C LEU A 232 13.44 -28.08 -13.25
N GLU A 233 14.31 -28.21 -12.24
CA GLU A 233 14.93 -29.48 -11.87
C GLU A 233 13.87 -30.52 -11.49
N SER A 234 12.87 -30.11 -10.71
CA SER A 234 11.77 -30.98 -10.27
C SER A 234 10.89 -31.46 -11.44
N LEU A 235 10.88 -30.73 -12.56
CA LEU A 235 10.24 -31.13 -13.82
C LEU A 235 11.16 -31.98 -14.72
N GLY A 236 12.38 -32.29 -14.30
CA GLY A 236 13.37 -33.01 -15.10
C GLY A 236 14.05 -32.17 -16.18
N ARG A 237 13.83 -30.84 -16.22
CA ARG A 237 14.41 -29.91 -17.21
C ARG A 237 15.82 -29.49 -16.78
N MET A 238 16.72 -30.47 -16.72
CA MET A 238 18.04 -30.37 -16.10
C MET A 238 18.95 -29.32 -16.74
N ASP A 239 18.96 -29.22 -18.07
CA ASP A 239 19.81 -28.25 -18.78
C ASP A 239 19.39 -26.81 -18.50
N GLU A 240 18.08 -26.54 -18.47
CA GLU A 240 17.53 -25.23 -18.14
C GLU A 240 17.75 -24.90 -16.67
N ALA A 241 17.52 -25.86 -15.77
CA ALA A 241 17.80 -25.69 -14.34
C ALA A 241 19.26 -25.32 -14.10
N ARG A 242 20.20 -26.02 -14.75
CA ARG A 242 21.64 -25.73 -14.67
C ARG A 242 21.96 -24.31 -15.11
N ALA A 243 21.43 -23.86 -16.25
CA ALA A 243 21.66 -22.50 -16.75
C ALA A 243 21.13 -21.44 -15.76
N VAL A 244 19.94 -21.67 -15.21
CA VAL A 244 19.34 -20.77 -14.22
C VAL A 244 20.11 -20.77 -12.90
N TYR A 245 20.59 -21.92 -12.42
CA TYR A 245 21.43 -22.00 -11.22
C TYR A 245 22.77 -21.27 -11.39
N GLN A 246 23.39 -21.34 -12.58
CA GLN A 246 24.59 -20.55 -12.89
C GLN A 246 24.30 -19.05 -12.79
N LYS A 247 23.16 -18.60 -13.34
CA LYS A 247 22.74 -17.20 -13.22
C LYS A 247 22.46 -16.83 -11.76
N ALA A 248 21.79 -17.69 -11.01
CA ALA A 248 21.52 -17.46 -9.59
C ALA A 248 22.83 -17.24 -8.82
N LEU A 249 23.84 -18.08 -9.03
CA LEU A 249 25.15 -17.97 -8.38
C LEU A 249 25.90 -16.68 -8.72
N GLN A 250 25.70 -16.13 -9.92
CA GLN A 250 26.32 -14.86 -10.35
C GLN A 250 25.62 -13.63 -9.78
N GLN A 251 24.29 -13.68 -9.63
CA GLN A 251 23.45 -12.53 -9.28
C GLN A 251 23.02 -12.50 -7.80
N GLY A 252 23.18 -13.61 -7.09
CA GLY A 252 22.71 -13.77 -5.72
C GLY A 252 23.84 -13.69 -4.69
N GLU A 253 23.56 -12.98 -3.60
CA GLU A 253 24.31 -13.13 -2.36
C GLU A 253 23.62 -14.20 -1.51
N PHE A 254 24.25 -15.37 -1.39
CA PHE A 254 23.70 -16.47 -0.61
C PHE A 254 24.63 -16.89 0.52
N LYS A 255 24.07 -17.61 1.49
CA LYS A 255 24.87 -18.28 2.51
C LYS A 255 25.79 -19.34 1.88
N PRO A 256 26.93 -19.68 2.52
CA PRO A 256 27.90 -20.63 1.98
C PRO A 256 27.28 -21.98 1.56
N GLU A 257 26.28 -22.46 2.28
CA GLU A 257 25.62 -23.74 2.03
C GLU A 257 24.84 -23.73 0.70
N VAL A 258 24.21 -22.60 0.37
CA VAL A 258 23.48 -22.42 -0.90
C VAL A 258 24.47 -22.26 -2.06
N ILE A 259 25.60 -21.58 -1.82
CA ILE A 259 26.67 -21.48 -2.82
C ILE A 259 27.23 -22.87 -3.16
N GLU A 260 27.48 -23.71 -2.15
CA GLU A 260 27.95 -25.08 -2.36
C GLU A 260 26.92 -25.92 -3.11
N PHE A 261 25.64 -25.82 -2.74
CA PHE A 261 24.53 -26.45 -3.46
C PHE A 261 24.51 -26.03 -4.93
N LEU A 262 24.54 -24.73 -5.21
CA LEU A 262 24.52 -24.19 -6.57
C LEU A 262 25.71 -24.69 -7.37
N ARG A 263 26.94 -24.63 -6.82
CA ARG A 263 28.15 -25.15 -7.48
C ARG A 263 27.98 -26.60 -7.91
N LYS A 264 27.52 -27.46 -7.00
CA LYS A 264 27.25 -28.88 -7.30
C LYS A 264 26.22 -29.06 -8.42
N LYS A 265 25.17 -28.24 -8.46
CA LYS A 265 24.15 -28.29 -9.53
C LYS A 265 24.67 -27.75 -10.87
N THR A 266 25.66 -26.87 -10.84
CA THR A 266 26.24 -26.26 -12.04
C THR A 266 27.42 -27.02 -12.63
N ASP A 267 28.07 -27.89 -11.85
CA ASP A 267 29.21 -28.68 -12.29
C ASP A 267 28.79 -29.79 -13.26
N ALA A 268 29.36 -29.77 -14.46
CA ALA A 268 29.09 -30.74 -15.51
C ALA A 268 29.83 -32.09 -15.33
N ARG A 269 30.67 -32.24 -14.28
CA ARG A 269 31.62 -33.36 -14.12
C ARG A 269 31.22 -34.43 -13.10
N GLY A 270 29.95 -34.51 -12.68
CA GLY A 270 29.53 -35.37 -11.57
C GLY A 270 28.29 -36.21 -11.84
N LEU A 271 28.35 -37.10 -12.83
CA LEU A 271 27.58 -38.35 -12.90
C LEU A 271 28.50 -39.46 -13.40
#